data_AF-A0A657B3X7-F1
#
_entry.id   AF-A0A657B3X7-F1
#
_cell.length_a   1.000
_cell.length_b   1.000
_cell.length_c   1.000
_cell.angle_alpha   90.00
_cell.angle_beta   90.00
_cell.angle_gamma   90.00
#
_symmetry.space_group_name_H-M   'P 1'
#
loop_
_entity.id
_entity.type
_entity.pdbx_description
1 polymer ?
#
loop_
_entity_poly.entity_id
_entity_poly.type
_entity_poly.pdbx_seq_one_letter_code
_entity_poly.pdbx_strand_id
1 'polypeptide(L)'
;MWIAQREGRALDGVDSTNPALIKMLLLGSDKSSQVETSNALNICPVTLSYEWDPCDMSKATRLIKDETLSTDEKLANDKLDILNGMLGYKGKITVRFGEPVCLATDPGIQQLPDTLAGAIDRQIRDNYALYPVNTLANKLVCNQFTLPASLSEQEISAADLLLQRLNADSFSDSLSQAQKNVVSAYAQPAIASSNK
;
A
#
# COMPACT_ATOMS: atom_id res chain seq x y z
N MET A 1 8.24 -19.12 2.79
CA MET A 1 8.75 -17.91 3.49
C MET A 1 7.96 -16.72 2.97
N TRP A 2 7.51 -15.80 3.82
CA TRP A 2 6.88 -14.54 3.39
C TRP A 2 7.74 -13.39 3.87
N ILE A 3 8.13 -12.52 2.95
CA ILE A 3 8.95 -11.34 3.24
C ILE A 3 8.18 -10.09 2.83
N ALA A 4 8.17 -9.07 3.68
CA ALA A 4 7.63 -7.76 3.31
C ALA A 4 8.59 -7.04 2.36
N GLN A 5 8.07 -6.43 1.29
CA GLN A 5 8.90 -5.78 0.26
C GLN A 5 9.64 -4.52 0.73
N ARG A 6 9.19 -3.90 1.83
CA ARG A 6 9.75 -2.67 2.43
C ARG A 6 9.25 -2.49 3.85
N GLU A 7 10.10 -1.96 4.73
CA GLU A 7 9.70 -1.51 6.07
C GLU A 7 8.80 -0.27 5.98
N GLY A 8 7.76 -0.22 6.82
CA GLY A 8 6.85 0.93 6.87
C GLY A 8 5.88 1.06 5.69
N ARG A 9 5.83 0.08 4.75
CA ARG A 9 4.88 0.11 3.61
C ARG A 9 3.42 0.31 4.02
N ALA A 10 3.07 -0.15 5.22
CA ALA A 10 1.69 -0.12 5.72
C ALA A 10 1.26 1.27 6.20
N LEU A 11 2.16 2.26 6.24
CA LEU A 11 1.89 3.61 6.75
C LEU A 11 1.40 4.57 5.66
N ASP A 12 2.09 4.62 4.51
CA ASP A 12 1.85 5.61 3.45
C ASP A 12 1.03 5.06 2.26
N GLY A 13 0.86 3.74 2.16
CA GLY A 13 0.15 3.10 1.06
C GLY A 13 0.92 3.09 -0.26
N VAL A 14 2.23 3.39 -0.22
CA VAL A 14 3.10 3.37 -1.41
C VAL A 14 3.77 2.00 -1.50
N ASP A 15 3.21 1.14 -2.36
CA ASP A 15 3.72 -0.20 -2.63
C ASP A 15 4.88 -0.16 -3.64
N SER A 16 6.09 0.14 -3.14
CA SER A 16 7.34 -0.05 -3.88
C SER A 16 8.32 -0.94 -3.12
N THR A 17 8.94 -1.87 -3.84
CA THR A 17 9.89 -2.85 -3.33
C THR A 17 11.24 -2.20 -3.09
N ASN A 18 11.81 -2.38 -1.91
CA ASN A 18 13.14 -1.86 -1.59
C ASN A 18 14.23 -2.73 -2.26
N PRO A 19 15.04 -2.20 -3.19
CA PRO A 19 16.11 -2.96 -3.85
C PRO A 19 17.16 -3.51 -2.88
N ALA A 20 17.31 -2.92 -1.70
CA ALA A 20 18.21 -3.43 -0.66
C ALA A 20 17.80 -4.83 -0.18
N LEU A 21 16.50 -5.15 -0.16
CA LEU A 21 16.02 -6.48 0.19
C LEU A 21 16.56 -7.54 -0.79
N ILE A 22 16.55 -7.23 -2.08
CA ILE A 22 17.04 -8.11 -3.13
C ILE A 22 18.56 -8.29 -3.01
N LYS A 23 19.30 -7.21 -2.70
CA LYS A 23 20.74 -7.30 -2.40
C LYS A 23 21.02 -8.23 -1.22
N MET A 24 20.19 -8.20 -0.18
CA MET A 24 20.33 -9.11 0.97
C MET A 24 20.05 -10.57 0.59
N LEU A 25 19.02 -10.83 -0.22
CA LEU A 25 18.71 -12.18 -0.71
C LEU A 25 19.85 -12.77 -1.57
N LEU A 26 20.56 -11.91 -2.30
CA LEU A 26 21.66 -12.30 -3.18
C LEU A 26 23.05 -12.19 -2.53
N LEU A 27 23.14 -11.84 -1.24
CA LEU A 27 24.42 -11.54 -0.59
C LEU A 27 25.40 -12.72 -0.60
N GLY A 28 24.89 -13.94 -0.51
CA GLY A 28 25.68 -15.18 -0.54
C GLY A 28 25.88 -15.78 -1.94
N SER A 29 25.42 -15.12 -2.99
CA SER A 29 25.54 -15.62 -4.37
C SER A 29 26.85 -15.18 -5.03
N ASP A 30 27.37 -16.01 -5.92
CA ASP A 30 28.48 -15.61 -6.78
C ASP A 30 28.04 -14.49 -7.72
N LYS A 31 28.91 -13.48 -7.87
CA LYS A 31 28.62 -12.30 -8.70
C LYS A 31 28.28 -12.64 -10.15
N SER A 32 28.85 -13.72 -10.69
CA SER A 32 28.60 -14.18 -12.06
C SER A 32 27.29 -14.93 -12.25
N SER A 33 26.61 -15.37 -11.16
CA SER A 33 25.40 -16.20 -11.22
C SER A 33 24.21 -15.56 -10.50
N GLN A 34 24.24 -14.24 -10.26
CA GLN A 34 23.19 -13.58 -9.47
C GLN A 34 21.82 -13.64 -10.14
N VAL A 35 21.75 -13.59 -11.48
CA VAL A 35 20.48 -13.71 -12.23
C VAL A 35 19.90 -15.12 -12.12
N GLU A 36 20.76 -16.13 -12.29
CA GLU A 36 20.38 -17.53 -12.14
C GLU A 36 19.90 -17.81 -10.71
N THR A 37 20.63 -17.27 -9.73
CA THR A 37 20.27 -17.35 -8.31
C THR A 37 18.94 -16.64 -8.04
N SER A 38 18.74 -15.43 -8.57
CA SER A 38 17.48 -14.69 -8.38
C SER A 38 16.29 -15.41 -8.99
N ASN A 39 16.46 -16.03 -10.17
CA ASN A 39 15.41 -16.82 -10.80
C ASN A 39 15.14 -18.12 -10.01
N ALA A 40 16.19 -18.76 -9.48
CA ALA A 40 16.06 -19.97 -8.66
C ALA A 40 15.35 -19.72 -7.31
N LEU A 41 15.38 -18.48 -6.78
CA LEU A 41 14.61 -18.10 -5.59
C LEU A 41 13.09 -18.17 -5.83
N ASN A 42 12.62 -18.20 -7.08
CA ASN A 42 11.20 -18.27 -7.44
C ASN A 42 10.36 -17.22 -6.71
N ILE A 43 10.81 -15.97 -6.70
CA ILE A 43 10.15 -14.88 -5.98
C ILE A 43 8.76 -14.66 -6.60
N CYS A 44 7.72 -14.99 -5.84
CA CYS A 44 6.32 -14.80 -6.23
C CYS A 44 5.75 -13.57 -5.51
N PRO A 45 5.41 -12.48 -6.24
CA PRO A 45 4.75 -11.32 -5.66
C PRO A 45 3.33 -11.67 -5.19
N VAL A 46 2.94 -11.21 -4.01
CA VAL A 46 1.58 -11.43 -3.48
C VAL A 46 0.95 -10.07 -3.18
N THR A 47 -0.22 -9.83 -3.77
CA THR A 47 -0.97 -8.57 -3.61
C THR A 47 -2.15 -8.81 -2.68
N LEU A 48 -2.27 -7.97 -1.64
CA LEU A 48 -3.39 -7.98 -0.70
C LEU A 48 -4.12 -6.63 -0.81
N SER A 49 -5.30 -6.65 -1.41
CA SER A 49 -6.15 -5.46 -1.57
C SER A 49 -7.29 -5.50 -0.57
N TYR A 50 -7.26 -4.58 0.39
CA TYR A 50 -8.33 -4.36 1.36
C TYR A 50 -9.27 -3.28 0.84
N GLU A 51 -10.58 -3.51 0.98
CA GLU A 51 -11.57 -2.47 0.74
C GLU A 51 -11.50 -1.41 1.84
N TRP A 52 -11.34 -1.83 3.10
CA TRP A 52 -11.17 -0.94 4.24
C TRP A 52 -9.98 -1.36 5.09
N ASP A 53 -9.17 -0.39 5.52
CA ASP A 53 -8.07 -0.60 6.46
C ASP A 53 -8.54 -0.23 7.88
N PRO A 54 -8.72 -1.19 8.80
CA PRO A 54 -9.13 -0.92 10.17
C PRO A 54 -8.27 0.07 10.94
N CYS A 55 -7.02 0.26 10.52
CA CYS A 55 -6.05 1.13 11.17
C CYS A 55 -5.79 2.42 10.38
N ASP A 56 -6.65 2.78 9.42
CA ASP A 56 -6.48 3.96 8.56
C ASP A 56 -6.22 5.25 9.35
N MET A 57 -7.08 5.58 10.32
CA MET A 57 -6.95 6.79 11.15
C MET A 57 -5.72 6.76 12.07
N SER A 58 -5.38 5.60 12.65
CA SER A 58 -4.22 5.49 13.54
C SER A 58 -2.90 5.61 12.78
N LYS A 59 -2.83 5.06 11.56
CA LYS A 59 -1.69 5.22 10.63
C LYS A 59 -1.55 6.66 10.17
N ALA A 60 -2.64 7.28 9.70
CA ALA A 60 -2.63 8.65 9.23
C ALA A 60 -2.23 9.66 10.32
N THR A 61 -2.65 9.41 11.57
CA THR A 61 -2.26 10.23 12.73
C THR A 61 -0.78 10.09 13.05
N ARG A 62 -0.22 8.88 12.93
CA ARG A 62 1.20 8.60 13.20
C ARG A 62 2.12 9.33 12.24
N LEU A 63 1.77 9.35 10.95
CA LEU A 63 2.50 10.12 9.94
C LEU A 63 2.63 11.62 10.28
N ILE A 64 1.75 12.15 11.14
CA ILE A 64 1.79 13.55 11.59
C ILE A 64 2.57 13.72 12.89
N LYS A 65 2.57 12.72 13.78
CA LYS A 65 2.98 12.86 15.20
C LYS A 65 4.23 12.07 15.62
N ASP A 66 4.86 11.34 14.70
CA ASP A 66 5.87 10.32 15.04
C ASP A 66 7.07 10.84 15.86
N GLU A 67 7.42 12.12 15.74
CA GLU A 67 8.56 12.72 16.46
C GLU A 67 8.28 13.04 17.93
N THR A 68 7.01 13.02 18.37
CA THR A 68 6.61 13.51 19.71
C THR A 68 6.24 12.42 20.71
N LEU A 69 6.14 11.17 20.28
CA LEU A 69 5.74 10.05 21.13
C LEU A 69 6.95 9.37 21.77
N SER A 70 6.82 9.03 23.06
CA SER A 70 7.79 8.17 23.75
C SER A 70 7.75 6.73 23.23
N THR A 71 8.82 5.96 23.47
CA THR A 71 8.92 4.55 23.05
C THR A 71 7.78 3.69 23.60
N ASP A 72 7.38 3.92 24.85
CA ASP A 72 6.30 3.16 25.49
C ASP A 72 4.93 3.45 24.86
N GLU A 73 4.68 4.70 24.50
CA GLU A 73 3.46 5.09 23.77
C GLU A 73 3.42 4.49 22.37
N LYS A 74 4.56 4.46 21.66
CA LYS A 74 4.66 3.79 20.35
C LYS A 74 4.32 2.31 20.47
N LEU A 75 4.91 1.61 21.45
CA LEU A 75 4.65 0.18 21.66
C LEU A 75 3.20 -0.11 22.05
N ALA A 76 2.57 0.75 22.84
CA ALA A 76 1.15 0.61 23.19
C ALA A 76 0.25 0.76 21.95
N ASN A 77 0.52 1.76 21.11
CA ASN A 77 -0.21 1.97 19.86
C ASN A 77 -0.03 0.78 18.90
N ASP A 78 1.18 0.24 18.77
CA ASP A 78 1.43 -0.92 17.90
C ASP A 78 0.61 -2.15 18.32
N LYS A 79 0.46 -2.41 19.62
CA LYS A 79 -0.39 -3.52 20.11
C LYS A 79 -1.86 -3.32 19.73
N LEU A 80 -2.36 -2.09 19.88
CA LEU A 80 -3.74 -1.76 19.50
C LEU A 80 -3.94 -1.88 17.99
N ASP A 81 -2.99 -1.43 17.18
CA ASP A 81 -3.04 -1.55 15.72
C ASP A 81 -2.98 -3.00 15.25
N ILE A 82 -2.22 -3.87 15.92
CA ILE A 82 -2.23 -5.31 15.62
C ILE A 82 -3.62 -5.88 15.89
N LEU A 83 -4.20 -5.61 17.07
CA LEU A 83 -5.52 -6.11 17.43
C LEU A 83 -6.62 -5.57 16.50
N ASN A 84 -6.60 -4.27 16.20
CA ASN A 84 -7.53 -3.62 15.29
C ASN A 84 -7.35 -4.16 13.86
N GLY A 85 -6.11 -4.32 13.41
CA GLY A 85 -5.78 -4.92 12.13
C GLY A 85 -6.29 -6.35 12.00
N MET A 86 -6.30 -7.13 13.08
CA MET A 86 -6.86 -8.49 13.08
C MET A 86 -8.40 -8.49 13.11
N LEU A 87 -9.01 -7.78 14.06
CA LEU A 87 -10.42 -7.89 14.39
C LEU A 87 -11.33 -6.90 13.66
N GLY A 88 -10.78 -5.78 13.18
CA GLY A 88 -11.55 -4.72 12.58
C GLY A 88 -12.12 -5.06 11.20
N TYR A 89 -13.16 -4.33 10.81
CA TYR A 89 -13.88 -4.52 9.55
C TYR A 89 -13.05 -4.09 8.34
N LYS A 90 -12.90 -5.01 7.38
CA LYS A 90 -12.06 -4.85 6.19
C LYS A 90 -12.83 -4.76 4.88
N GLY A 91 -14.15 -4.95 4.92
CA GLY A 91 -14.96 -5.18 3.71
C GLY A 91 -14.45 -6.38 2.93
N LYS A 92 -14.39 -6.24 1.60
CA LYS A 92 -13.82 -7.23 0.70
C LYS A 92 -12.30 -7.26 0.80
N ILE A 93 -11.75 -8.47 0.79
CA ILE A 93 -10.31 -8.72 0.77
C ILE A 93 -10.02 -9.54 -0.48
N THR A 94 -9.15 -9.04 -1.34
CA THR A 94 -8.70 -9.76 -2.52
C THR A 94 -7.22 -10.10 -2.33
N VAL A 95 -6.90 -11.39 -2.41
CA VAL A 95 -5.52 -11.88 -2.43
C VAL A 95 -5.23 -12.39 -3.82
N ARG A 96 -4.17 -11.88 -4.45
CA ARG A 96 -3.71 -12.34 -5.75
C ARG A 96 -2.24 -12.74 -5.69
N PHE A 97 -1.96 -13.90 -6.24
CA PHE A 97 -0.61 -14.38 -6.45
C PHE A 97 -0.18 -14.00 -7.86
N GLY A 98 1.00 -13.41 -7.99
CA GLY A 98 1.66 -13.24 -9.25
C GLY A 98 2.34 -14.52 -9.71
N GLU A 99 3.02 -14.42 -10.84
CA GLU A 99 3.90 -15.46 -11.34
C GLU A 99 5.31 -15.29 -10.75
N PRO A 100 6.09 -16.37 -10.58
CA PRO A 100 7.50 -16.26 -10.22
C PRO A 100 8.23 -15.29 -11.15
N VAL A 101 8.86 -14.27 -10.57
CA VAL A 101 9.61 -13.28 -11.34
C VAL A 101 10.85 -13.96 -11.92
N CYS A 102 10.94 -13.98 -13.24
CA CYS A 102 12.07 -14.54 -13.97
C CYS A 102 12.64 -13.48 -14.92
N LEU A 103 13.92 -13.19 -14.79
CA LEU A 103 14.63 -12.29 -15.70
C LEU A 103 15.20 -13.10 -16.87
N ALA A 104 14.77 -12.75 -18.09
CA ALA A 104 15.23 -13.40 -19.32
C ALA A 104 16.61 -12.93 -19.80
N THR A 105 17.03 -11.74 -19.36
CA THR A 105 18.31 -11.12 -19.71
C THR A 105 19.04 -10.70 -18.45
N ASP A 106 20.37 -10.73 -18.48
CA ASP A 106 21.20 -10.20 -17.40
C ASP A 106 21.30 -8.65 -17.51
N PRO A 107 20.68 -7.89 -16.59
CA PRO A 107 20.80 -6.43 -16.58
C PRO A 107 22.16 -5.94 -16.04
N GLY A 108 23.00 -6.87 -15.58
CA GLY A 108 24.24 -6.60 -14.86
C GLY A 108 24.00 -6.45 -13.36
N ILE A 109 25.02 -6.82 -12.58
CA ILE A 109 25.01 -6.86 -11.10
C ILE A 109 24.49 -5.56 -10.48
N GLN A 110 24.83 -4.40 -11.04
CA GLN A 110 24.43 -3.11 -10.49
C GLN A 110 22.93 -2.82 -10.64
N GLN A 111 22.34 -3.20 -11.78
CA GLN A 111 20.94 -2.91 -12.12
C GLN A 111 19.99 -4.05 -11.73
N LEU A 112 20.51 -5.24 -11.43
CA LEU A 112 19.73 -6.41 -11.07
C LEU A 112 18.74 -6.15 -9.92
N PRO A 113 19.12 -5.53 -8.79
CA PRO A 113 18.18 -5.29 -7.69
C PRO A 113 17.02 -4.38 -8.08
N ASP A 114 17.29 -3.30 -8.82
CA ASP A 114 16.26 -2.35 -9.25
C ASP A 114 15.35 -2.96 -10.32
N THR A 115 15.93 -3.75 -11.23
CA THR A 115 15.18 -4.48 -12.28
C THR A 115 14.21 -5.48 -11.66
N LEU A 116 14.68 -6.26 -10.68
CA LEU A 116 13.86 -7.26 -10.01
C LEU A 116 12.79 -6.60 -9.11
N ALA A 117 13.13 -5.52 -8.40
CA ALA A 117 12.16 -4.72 -7.65
C ALA A 117 11.06 -4.17 -8.56
N GLY A 118 11.42 -3.60 -9.70
CA GLY A 118 10.47 -3.08 -10.68
C GLY A 118 9.56 -4.17 -11.28
N ALA A 119 10.08 -5.38 -11.49
CA ALA A 119 9.28 -6.51 -11.94
C ALA A 119 8.28 -7.00 -10.88
N ILE A 120 8.69 -7.01 -9.60
CA ILE A 120 7.80 -7.31 -8.45
C ILE A 120 6.71 -6.22 -8.36
N ASP A 121 7.10 -4.95 -8.35
CA ASP A 121 6.18 -3.81 -8.24
C ASP A 121 5.17 -3.76 -9.39
N ARG A 122 5.59 -4.11 -10.61
CA ARG A 122 4.69 -4.24 -11.76
C ARG A 122 3.60 -5.27 -11.49
N GLN A 123 3.97 -6.49 -11.10
CA GLN A 123 2.99 -7.54 -10.82
C GLN A 123 2.05 -7.15 -9.67
N ILE A 124 2.56 -6.50 -8.62
CA ILE A 124 1.72 -6.04 -7.50
C ILE A 124 0.67 -5.03 -7.99
N ARG A 125 1.10 -4.04 -8.77
CA ARG A 125 0.21 -3.03 -9.33
C ARG A 125 -0.82 -3.62 -10.30
N ASP A 126 -0.42 -4.61 -11.09
CA ASP A 126 -1.31 -5.27 -12.04
C ASP A 126 -2.36 -6.15 -11.36
N ASN A 127 -2.00 -6.72 -10.22
CA ASN A 127 -2.86 -7.59 -9.43
C ASN A 127 -3.72 -6.83 -8.40
N TYR A 128 -3.52 -5.53 -8.21
CA TYR A 128 -4.27 -4.78 -7.22
C TYR A 128 -5.76 -4.70 -7.59
N ALA A 129 -6.64 -5.11 -6.68
CA ALA A 129 -8.08 -4.97 -6.86
C ALA A 129 -8.54 -3.58 -6.41
N LEU A 130 -9.09 -2.80 -7.33
CA LEU A 130 -9.71 -1.52 -7.00
C LEU A 130 -11.13 -1.72 -6.47
N TYR A 131 -11.44 -1.02 -5.40
CA TYR A 131 -12.78 -0.92 -4.83
C TYR A 131 -13.36 0.49 -5.02
N PRO A 132 -14.68 0.69 -4.87
CA PRO A 132 -15.32 1.99 -5.07
C PRO A 132 -14.72 3.12 -4.20
N VAL A 133 -14.26 2.79 -2.99
CA VAL A 133 -13.58 3.77 -2.12
C VAL A 133 -12.28 4.29 -2.75
N ASN A 134 -11.55 3.48 -3.50
CA ASN A 134 -10.29 3.91 -4.12
C ASN A 134 -10.54 4.93 -5.24
N THR A 135 -11.55 4.68 -6.07
CA THR A 135 -11.93 5.63 -7.14
C THR A 135 -12.54 6.90 -6.57
N LEU A 136 -13.41 6.78 -5.57
CA LEU A 136 -13.96 7.92 -4.82
C LEU A 136 -12.84 8.77 -4.21
N ALA A 137 -11.91 8.14 -3.48
CA ALA A 137 -10.81 8.83 -2.81
C ALA A 137 -9.92 9.58 -3.81
N ASN A 138 -9.62 8.97 -4.96
CA ASN A 138 -8.88 9.66 -6.02
C ASN A 138 -9.63 10.90 -6.54
N LYS A 139 -10.94 10.78 -6.80
CA LYS A 139 -11.78 11.93 -7.19
C LYS A 139 -11.80 13.03 -6.13
N LEU A 140 -11.90 12.66 -4.84
CA LEU A 140 -11.84 13.61 -3.72
C LEU A 140 -10.50 14.34 -3.70
N VAL A 141 -9.37 13.64 -3.78
CA VAL A 141 -8.03 14.26 -3.80
C VAL A 141 -7.90 15.24 -4.98
N CYS A 142 -8.30 14.84 -6.18
CA CYS A 142 -8.28 15.73 -7.36
C CYS A 142 -9.19 16.94 -7.21
N ASN A 143 -10.28 16.82 -6.44
CA ASN A 143 -11.27 17.85 -6.21
C ASN A 143 -11.13 18.52 -4.83
N GLN A 144 -9.89 18.61 -4.31
CA GLN A 144 -9.57 19.31 -3.06
C GLN A 144 -10.45 18.83 -1.88
N PHE A 145 -10.56 17.52 -1.74
CA PHE A 145 -11.34 16.84 -0.72
C PHE A 145 -12.83 17.20 -0.68
N THR A 146 -13.38 17.70 -1.79
CA THR A 146 -14.81 18.01 -1.95
C THR A 146 -15.47 16.97 -2.85
N LEU A 147 -16.73 16.60 -2.56
CA LEU A 147 -17.45 15.63 -3.38
C LEU A 147 -17.59 16.12 -4.84
N PRO A 148 -17.33 15.25 -5.84
CA PRO A 148 -17.58 15.58 -7.24
C PRO A 148 -19.08 15.69 -7.53
N ALA A 149 -19.43 16.43 -8.58
CA ALA A 149 -20.82 16.57 -9.02
C ALA A 149 -21.48 15.26 -9.49
N SER A 150 -20.69 14.24 -9.86
CA SER A 150 -21.21 12.94 -10.30
C SER A 150 -20.47 11.78 -9.64
N LEU A 151 -21.24 10.87 -9.06
CA LEU A 151 -20.78 9.66 -8.39
C LEU A 151 -21.67 8.49 -8.82
N SER A 152 -21.09 7.31 -8.93
CA SER A 152 -21.86 6.06 -9.07
C SER A 152 -22.53 5.68 -7.75
N GLU A 153 -23.55 4.82 -7.79
CA GLU A 153 -24.23 4.33 -6.57
C GLU A 153 -23.27 3.67 -5.58
N GLN A 154 -22.27 2.94 -6.10
CA GLN A 154 -21.26 2.29 -5.27
C GLN A 154 -20.32 3.30 -4.60
N GLU A 155 -20.00 4.40 -5.29
CA GLU A 155 -19.19 5.48 -4.72
C GLU A 155 -19.97 6.30 -3.68
N ILE A 156 -21.28 6.46 -3.85
CA ILE A 156 -22.14 7.10 -2.84
C ILE A 156 -22.14 6.27 -1.55
N SER A 157 -22.35 4.96 -1.66
CA SER A 157 -22.31 4.06 -0.50
C SER A 157 -20.92 4.05 0.17
N ALA A 158 -19.85 4.08 -0.63
CA ALA A 158 -18.49 4.18 -0.10
C ALA A 158 -18.23 5.53 0.59
N ALA A 159 -18.81 6.63 0.08
CA ALA A 159 -18.69 7.96 0.66
C ALA A 159 -19.32 8.02 2.06
N ASP A 160 -20.51 7.47 2.22
CA ASP A 160 -21.19 7.42 3.53
C ASP A 160 -20.36 6.66 4.56
N LEU A 161 -19.85 5.48 4.20
CA LEU A 161 -19.03 4.68 5.11
C LEU A 161 -17.69 5.35 5.40
N LEU A 162 -17.06 5.98 4.40
CA LEU A 162 -15.81 6.71 4.60
C LEU A 162 -16.01 7.89 5.56
N LEU A 163 -17.08 8.67 5.46
CA LEU A 163 -17.39 9.75 6.41
C LEU A 163 -17.57 9.24 7.84
N GLN A 164 -18.27 8.11 8.01
CA GLN A 164 -18.42 7.47 9.32
C GLN A 164 -17.07 7.07 9.92
N ARG A 165 -16.19 6.48 9.10
CA ARG A 165 -14.84 6.08 9.53
C ARG A 165 -13.93 7.26 9.86
N LEU A 166 -14.04 8.33 9.10
CA LEU A 166 -13.32 9.59 9.35
C LEU A 166 -13.89 10.36 10.55
N ASN A 167 -15.09 10.00 11.03
CA ASN A 167 -15.86 10.76 11.99
C ASN A 167 -16.02 12.23 11.55
N ALA A 168 -16.48 12.42 10.31
CA ALA A 168 -16.67 13.72 9.68
C ALA A 168 -18.11 13.86 9.15
N ASP A 169 -18.67 15.08 9.24
CA ASP A 169 -20.02 15.35 8.75
C ASP A 169 -20.09 15.47 7.22
N SER A 170 -19.01 15.95 6.59
CA SER A 170 -18.95 16.15 5.13
C SER A 170 -17.52 16.18 4.61
N PHE A 171 -17.36 15.93 3.32
CA PHE A 171 -16.10 16.12 2.59
C PHE A 171 -15.93 17.58 2.21
N SER A 172 -14.90 18.22 2.75
CA SER A 172 -14.56 19.61 2.46
C SER A 172 -13.11 19.92 2.85
N ASP A 173 -12.68 21.14 2.57
CA ASP A 173 -11.37 21.65 2.99
C ASP A 173 -11.16 21.66 4.52
N SER A 174 -12.24 21.61 5.32
CA SER A 174 -12.16 21.61 6.78
C SER A 174 -11.74 20.26 7.38
N LEU A 175 -11.61 19.20 6.57
CA LEU A 175 -11.05 17.94 7.04
C LEU A 175 -9.66 18.17 7.66
N SER A 176 -9.43 17.57 8.82
CA SER A 176 -8.13 17.56 9.47
C SER A 176 -7.06 16.91 8.58
N GLN A 177 -5.79 17.21 8.84
CA GLN A 177 -4.70 16.61 8.08
C GLN A 177 -4.70 15.08 8.16
N ALA A 178 -5.07 14.49 9.30
CA ALA A 178 -5.18 13.04 9.44
C ALA A 178 -6.28 12.46 8.54
N GLN A 179 -7.45 13.11 8.47
CA GLN A 179 -8.54 12.68 7.59
C GLN A 179 -8.14 12.81 6.11
N LYS A 180 -7.46 13.91 5.73
CA LYS A 180 -6.92 14.09 4.38
C LYS A 180 -5.87 13.04 4.01
N ASN A 181 -5.04 12.62 4.97
CA ASN A 181 -4.07 11.55 4.79
C ASN A 181 -4.76 10.19 4.58
N VAL A 182 -5.86 9.90 5.30
CA VAL A 182 -6.65 8.68 5.06
C VAL A 182 -7.23 8.66 3.65
N VAL A 183 -7.87 9.75 3.22
CA VAL A 183 -8.41 9.86 1.85
C VAL A 183 -7.28 9.68 0.83
N SER A 184 -6.13 10.32 1.04
CA SER A 184 -4.96 10.19 0.15
C SER A 184 -4.41 8.76 0.09
N ALA A 185 -4.41 8.03 1.21
CA ALA A 185 -3.97 6.64 1.26
C ALA A 185 -4.91 5.72 0.44
N TYR A 186 -6.22 5.90 0.57
CA TYR A 186 -7.19 5.15 -0.25
C TYR A 186 -7.12 5.50 -1.75
N ALA A 187 -6.63 6.68 -2.11
CA ALA A 187 -6.45 7.09 -3.50
C ALA A 187 -5.24 6.43 -4.19
N GLN A 188 -4.19 6.05 -3.44
CA GLN A 188 -2.93 5.54 -4.00
C GLN A 188 -3.10 4.39 -5.01
N PRO A 189 -3.94 3.36 -4.76
CA PRO A 189 -4.09 2.27 -5.72
C PRO A 189 -4.70 2.72 -7.05
N ALA A 190 -5.65 3.66 -7.01
CA ALA A 190 -6.29 4.21 -8.21
C ALA A 190 -5.31 5.11 -9.00
N ILE A 191 -4.48 5.90 -8.31
CA ILE A 191 -3.42 6.69 -8.93
C ILE A 191 -2.40 5.78 -9.61
N ALA A 192 -1.93 4.74 -8.90
CA ALA A 192 -0.98 3.78 -9.44
C ALA A 192 -1.54 3.05 -10.67
N SER A 193 -2.83 2.70 -10.67
CA SER A 193 -3.48 2.02 -11.79
C SER A 193 -3.71 2.91 -13.01
N SER A 194 -3.77 4.24 -12.83
CA SER A 194 -3.98 5.21 -13.92
C SER A 194 -2.71 5.48 -14.74
N ASN A 195 -1.53 5.15 -14.19
CA ASN A 195 -0.22 5.32 -14.83
C ASN A 195 0.24 4.06 -15.61
N LYS A 196 -0.70 3.24 -16.10
CA LYS A 196 -0.42 2.03 -16.89
C LYS A 196 -0.24 2.31 -18.37
#